data_AF-U6CZE2-F1
#
_entry.id   AF-U6CZE2-F1
#
_cell.length_a   1.000
_cell.length_b   1.000
_cell.length_c   1.000
_cell.angle_alpha   90.00
_cell.angle_beta   90.00
_cell.angle_gamma   90.00
#
_symmetry.space_group_name_H-M   'P 1'
#
loop_
_entity.id
_entity.type
_entity.pdbx_description
1 polymer ?
#
loop_
_entity_poly.entity_id
_entity_poly.type
_entity_poly.pdbx_seq_one_letter_code
_entity_poly.pdbx_strand_id
1 'polypeptide(L)' 'PASYAGPAPPPPRADRFAFRLPAPPIGGALLFALRYRVTGHEFWDNNGGRDYALRGPEHPGSGGNPEPQGWIHFI' A
#
# COMPACT_ATOMS: atom_id res chain seq x y z
N PRO A 1 5.07 -10.32 -1.38
CA PRO A 1 4.97 -10.11 0.09
C PRO A 1 5.64 -8.77 0.44
N ALA A 2 5.26 -8.14 1.55
CA ALA A 2 5.94 -6.94 2.02
C ALA A 2 7.28 -7.32 2.68
N SER A 3 8.25 -6.40 2.61
CA SER A 3 9.58 -6.51 3.19
C SER A 3 9.77 -5.43 4.25
N TYR A 4 10.52 -5.73 5.31
CA TYR A 4 10.83 -4.75 6.36
C TYR A 4 11.63 -3.57 5.79
N ALA A 5 11.23 -2.35 6.14
CA ALA A 5 11.78 -1.10 5.64
C ALA A 5 12.39 -0.23 6.76
N GLY A 6 12.52 -0.77 7.97
CA GLY A 6 13.02 -0.07 9.14
C GLY A 6 11.93 0.43 10.09
N PRO A 7 12.31 1.05 11.22
CA PRO A 7 11.36 1.65 12.13
C PRO A 7 10.68 2.88 11.50
N ALA A 8 9.48 3.23 11.97
CA ALA A 8 8.85 4.50 11.62
C ALA A 8 9.65 5.70 12.16
N PRO A 9 9.60 6.87 11.48
CA PRO A 9 10.21 8.09 12.00
C PRO A 9 9.67 8.46 13.40
N PRO A 10 10.46 9.13 14.24
CA PRO A 10 10.04 9.45 15.59
C PRO A 10 8.80 10.36 15.68
N PRO A 11 7.99 10.20 16.75
CA PRO A 11 8.17 9.21 17.82
C PRO A 11 7.78 7.79 17.36
N PRO A 12 8.65 6.76 17.48
CA PRO A 12 8.37 5.47 16.89
C PRO A 12 7.47 4.65 17.82
N ARG A 13 6.31 4.22 17.30
CA ARG A 13 5.48 3.15 17.88
C ARG A 13 5.21 2.01 16.90
N ALA A 14 5.81 2.04 15.72
CA ALA A 14 5.53 1.10 14.64
C ALA A 14 6.77 0.80 13.78
N ASP A 15 6.76 -0.38 13.18
CA ASP A 15 7.67 -0.79 12.12
C ASP A 15 7.09 -0.47 10.75
N ARG A 16 7.95 -0.25 9.76
CA ARG A 16 7.54 -0.04 8.38
C ARG A 16 7.82 -1.27 7.55
N PHE A 17 6.89 -1.55 6.65
CA PHE A 17 7.03 -2.56 5.62
C PHE A 17 6.71 -1.94 4.27
N ALA A 18 7.43 -2.35 3.24
CA ALA A 18 7.24 -1.90 1.87
C ALA A 18 6.93 -3.09 0.96
N PHE A 19 6.07 -2.89 -0.03
CA PHE A 19 5.74 -3.87 -1.04
C PHE A 19 5.69 -3.21 -2.41
N ARG A 20 5.73 -4.03 -3.46
CA ARG A 20 5.53 -3.59 -4.84
C ARG A 20 4.25 -4.22 -5.36
N LEU A 21 3.45 -3.41 -6.04
CA LEU A 21 2.27 -3.86 -6.77
C LEU A 21 2.58 -3.82 -8.27
N PRO A 22 1.98 -4.71 -9.07
CA PRO A 22 1.98 -4.53 -10.51
C PRO A 22 1.25 -3.24 -10.87
N ALA A 23 1.63 -2.62 -11.97
CA ALA A 23 0.92 -1.45 -12.49
C ALA A 23 -0.52 -1.85 -12.87
N PRO A 24 -1.53 -1.01 -12.56
CA PRO A 24 -2.89 -1.28 -13.02
C PRO A 24 -2.97 -1.12 -14.54
N PRO A 25 -3.92 -1.82 -15.21
CA PRO A 25 -4.16 -1.64 -16.63
C PRO A 25 -4.67 -0.22 -16.94
N ILE A 26 -4.47 0.24 -18.19
CA ILE A 26 -4.99 1.54 -18.66
C ILE A 26 -6.51 1.57 -18.51
N GLY A 27 -7.04 2.64 -17.91
CA GLY A 27 -8.47 2.79 -17.62
C GLY A 27 -9.02 1.84 -16.54
N GLY A 28 -8.17 1.04 -15.90
CA GLY A 28 -8.56 0.12 -14.83
C GLY A 28 -8.03 0.53 -13.46
N ALA A 29 -8.23 -0.35 -12.48
CA ALA A 29 -7.72 -0.18 -11.14
C ALA A 29 -7.27 -1.52 -10.55
N LEU A 30 -6.30 -1.47 -9.65
CA LEU A 30 -5.92 -2.58 -8.78
C LEU A 30 -6.49 -2.32 -7.39
N LEU A 31 -7.30 -3.26 -6.90
CA LEU A 31 -7.84 -3.25 -5.54
C LEU A 31 -6.98 -4.13 -4.63
N PHE A 32 -6.68 -3.66 -3.44
CA PHE A 32 -5.93 -4.45 -2.45
C PHE A 32 -6.34 -4.10 -1.02
N ALA A 33 -6.17 -5.07 -0.12
CA ALA A 33 -6.26 -4.91 1.32
C ALA A 33 -4.94 -5.33 1.97
N LEU A 34 -4.68 -4.85 3.17
CA LEU A 34 -3.50 -5.18 3.93
C LEU A 34 -3.84 -6.22 4.97
N ARG A 35 -2.97 -7.23 5.07
CA ARG A 35 -3.10 -8.31 6.05
C ARG A 35 -1.85 -8.39 6.89
N TYR A 36 -2.02 -8.17 8.19
CA TYR A 36 -0.94 -8.24 9.16
C TYR A 36 -1.14 -9.47 10.05
N ARG A 37 -0.13 -10.33 10.15
CA ARG A 37 -0.15 -11.52 11.00
C ARG A 37 1.00 -11.46 11.99
N VAL A 38 0.68 -11.54 13.27
CA VAL A 38 1.65 -11.51 14.37
C VAL A 38 1.19 -12.43 15.49
N THR A 39 2.11 -13.25 16.00
CA THR A 39 1.87 -14.16 17.14
C THR A 39 0.55 -14.97 17.06
N GLY A 40 0.19 -15.45 15.86
CA GLY A 40 -1.03 -16.24 15.63
C GLY A 40 -2.32 -15.43 15.45
N HIS A 41 -2.28 -14.10 15.59
CA HIS A 41 -3.39 -13.21 15.28
C HIS A 41 -3.30 -12.68 13.86
N GLU A 42 -4.45 -12.36 13.27
CA GLU A 42 -4.57 -11.77 11.94
C GLU A 42 -5.44 -10.51 12.01
N PHE A 43 -4.93 -9.45 11.40
CA PHE A 43 -5.59 -8.16 11.28
C PHE A 43 -5.70 -7.79 9.81
N TRP A 44 -6.84 -7.23 9.43
CA TRP A 44 -7.11 -6.77 8.08
C TRP A 44 -7.39 -5.28 8.10
N ASP A 45 -6.70 -4.55 7.22
CA ASP A 45 -7.07 -3.19 6.85
C ASP A 45 -7.56 -3.22 5.40
N ASN A 46 -8.87 -3.11 5.25
CA ASN A 46 -9.57 -3.06 3.99
C ASN A 46 -10.26 -1.69 3.79
N ASN A 47 -9.73 -0.63 4.41
CA ASN A 47 -10.29 0.72 4.30
C ASN A 47 -11.79 0.78 4.63
N GLY A 48 -12.18 0.10 5.72
CA GLY A 48 -13.59 -0.01 6.14
C GLY A 48 -14.48 -0.80 5.17
N GLY A 49 -13.92 -1.81 4.49
CA GLY A 49 -14.63 -2.66 3.53
C GLY A 49 -14.65 -2.14 2.08
N ARG A 50 -13.92 -1.07 1.78
CA ARG A 50 -13.86 -0.46 0.43
C ARG A 50 -12.63 -0.85 -0.37
N ASP A 51 -11.66 -1.47 0.28
CA ASP A 51 -10.30 -1.70 -0.20
C ASP A 51 -9.56 -0.42 -0.60
N TYR A 52 -8.25 -0.55 -0.81
CA TYR A 52 -7.43 0.48 -1.43
C TYR A 52 -7.46 0.33 -2.94
N ALA A 53 -7.52 1.44 -3.67
CA ALA A 53 -7.56 1.45 -5.12
C ALA A 53 -6.36 2.20 -5.72
N LEU A 54 -5.52 1.50 -6.48
CA LEU A 54 -4.51 2.10 -7.34
C LEU A 54 -5.08 2.21 -8.76
N ARG A 55 -5.38 3.42 -9.21
CA ARG A 55 -5.91 3.67 -10.55
C ARG A 55 -4.81 3.66 -11.60
N GLY A 56 -5.07 2.98 -12.71
CA GLY A 56 -4.20 3.01 -13.87
C GLY A 56 -4.29 4.35 -14.60
N PRO A 57 -3.34 4.63 -15.49
CA PRO A 57 -3.40 5.81 -16.33
C PRO A 57 -4.64 5.77 -17.23
N GLU A 58 -5.22 6.93 -17.53
CA GLU A 58 -6.36 7.03 -18.45
C GLU A 58 -5.90 6.93 -19.92
N HIS A 59 -4.67 7.35 -20.24
CA HIS A 59 -4.11 7.30 -21.58
C HIS A 59 -2.68 6.71 -21.61
N PRO A 60 -2.27 6.03 -22.70
CA PRO A 60 -0.88 5.62 -22.88
C PRO A 60 0.04 6.85 -22.82
N GLY A 61 0.96 6.88 -21.86
CA GLY A 61 1.91 7.99 -21.70
C GLY A 61 1.51 9.09 -20.72
N SER A 62 0.31 9.03 -20.11
CA SER A 62 -0.07 9.94 -19.01
C SER A 62 0.54 9.54 -17.66
N GLY A 63 1.77 9.02 -17.68
CA GLY A 63 2.52 8.61 -16.49
C GLY A 63 2.84 9.85 -15.65
N GLY A 64 1.87 10.27 -14.83
CA GLY A 64 2.09 11.21 -13.76
C GLY A 64 3.24 10.69 -12.91
N ASN A 65 4.18 11.58 -12.60
CA ASN A 65 5.35 11.34 -11.75
C ASN A 65 5.00 10.33 -10.66
N PRO A 66 5.70 9.17 -10.55
CA PRO A 66 5.49 8.29 -9.42
C PRO A 66 6.05 9.02 -8.20
N GLU A 67 5.22 9.82 -7.53
CA GLU A 67 5.56 10.42 -6.24
C GLU A 67 5.99 9.25 -5.33
N PRO A 68 7.29 9.12 -5.03
CA PRO A 68 7.78 7.95 -4.33
C PRO A 68 7.63 8.22 -2.85
N GLN A 69 6.39 8.38 -2.35
CA GLN A 69 6.17 8.79 -0.96
C GLN A 69 4.72 8.58 -0.47
N GLY A 70 4.10 7.45 -0.83
CA GLY A 70 2.89 6.97 -0.17
C GLY A 70 3.23 6.34 1.19
N TRP A 71 3.41 7.16 2.22
CA TRP A 71 3.54 6.66 3.58
C TRP A 71 2.16 6.26 4.10
N ILE A 72 1.95 4.96 4.27
CA ILE A 72 0.78 4.45 4.99
C ILE A 72 1.22 4.27 6.45
N HIS A 73 0.55 5.00 7.35
CA HIS A 73 0.79 4.92 8.79
C HIS A 73 -0.19 3.93 9.41
N PHE A 74 0.33 2.90 10.09
CA PHE A 74 -0.48 1.95 10.86
C PHE A 74 -0.62 2.47 12.30
N ILE A 75 -1.84 2.48 12.82
CA ILE A 75 -2.15 2.74 14.24
C ILE A 75 -2.19 1.44 15.03
#